data_AF-A0A1F4RMN4-F1
#
_entry.id   AF-A0A1F4RMN4-F1
#
_cell.length_a   1.000
_cell.length_b   1.000
_cell.length_c   1.000
_cell.angle_alpha   90.00
_cell.angle_beta   90.00
_cell.angle_gamma   90.00
#
_symmetry.space_group_name_H-M   'P 1'
#
loop_
_entity.id
_entity.type
_entity.pdbx_description
1 polymer ?
#
loop_
_entity_poly.entity_id
_entity_poly.type
_entity_poly.pdbx_seq_one_letter_code
_entity_poly.pdbx_strand_id
1 'polypeptide(L)'
;MSFSNLDLKRVYYYVICAMAFFVLMWAAVDLSSASIGFINLKAPASENIAPTEEMPIPVEKGDQFFDSYYQKKMLGDRFWDSLARLLVSSIIFGYCRFTVNNLEKETSRV
;
A
#
# COMPACT_ATOMS: atom_id res chain seq x y z
N MET A 1 20.22 -31.96 18.60
CA MET A 1 19.33 -32.26 17.47
C MET A 1 19.97 -31.65 16.24
N SER A 2 20.53 -32.46 15.33
CA SER A 2 21.21 -31.94 14.13
C SER A 2 20.16 -31.56 13.10
N PHE A 3 19.91 -30.26 12.91
CA PHE A 3 19.07 -29.80 11.81
C PHE A 3 19.74 -30.15 10.47
N SER A 4 19.01 -30.79 9.57
CA SER A 4 19.50 -30.99 8.21
C SER A 4 19.59 -29.62 7.51
N ASN A 5 20.51 -29.47 6.54
CA ASN A 5 20.59 -28.24 5.74
C ASN A 5 19.27 -27.90 5.01
N LEU A 6 18.42 -28.90 4.74
CA LEU A 6 17.09 -28.75 4.16
C LEU A 6 16.10 -28.12 5.14
N ASP A 7 16.12 -28.53 6.41
CA ASP A 7 15.26 -27.95 7.45
C ASP A 7 15.59 -26.47 7.67
N LEU A 8 16.88 -26.10 7.69
CA LEU A 8 17.29 -24.71 7.87
C LEU A 8 16.81 -23.82 6.72
N LYS A 9 16.94 -24.30 5.46
CA LYS A 9 16.43 -23.59 4.28
C LYS A 9 14.92 -23.42 4.33
N ARG A 10 14.18 -24.44 4.76
CA ARG A 10 12.72 -24.40 4.90
C ARG A 10 12.29 -23.35 5.94
N VAL A 11 12.93 -23.34 7.11
CA VAL A 11 12.67 -22.33 8.15
C VAL A 11 12.94 -20.91 7.63
N TYR A 12 14.02 -20.72 6.88
CA TYR A 12 14.34 -19.42 6.29
C TYR A 12 13.23 -18.89 5.37
N TYR A 13 12.73 -19.72 4.45
CA TYR A 13 11.61 -19.32 3.59
C TYR A 13 10.29 -19.14 4.35
N TYR A 14 10.05 -19.88 5.44
CA TYR A 14 8.90 -19.65 6.32
C TYR A 14 8.96 -18.28 6.99
N VAL A 15 10.13 -17.85 7.48
CA VAL A 15 10.32 -16.53 8.05
C VAL A 15 10.07 -15.44 7.01
N ILE A 16 10.62 -15.59 5.80
CA ILE A 16 10.36 -14.64 4.71
C ILE A 16 8.87 -14.59 4.35
N CYS A 17 8.20 -15.74 4.25
CA CYS A 17 6.75 -15.82 4.04
C CYS A 17 5.98 -15.05 5.11
N ALA A 18 6.32 -15.24 6.39
CA ALA A 18 5.64 -14.56 7.50
C ALA A 18 5.83 -13.04 7.44
N MET A 19 7.07 -12.57 7.18
CA MET A 19 7.37 -11.15 7.04
C MET A 19 6.67 -10.53 5.82
N ALA A 20 6.73 -11.20 4.66
CA ALA A 20 6.07 -10.73 3.45
C ALA A 20 4.54 -10.68 3.62
N PHE A 21 3.96 -11.66 4.30
CA PHE A 21 2.54 -11.67 4.63
C PHE A 21 2.14 -10.51 5.54
N PHE A 22 2.94 -10.22 6.57
CA PHE A 22 2.71 -9.07 7.44
C PHE A 22 2.72 -7.75 6.65
N VAL A 23 3.71 -7.55 5.77
CA VAL A 23 3.79 -6.38 4.89
C VAL A 23 2.59 -6.29 3.96
N LEU A 24 2.13 -7.42 3.41
CA LEU A 24 0.97 -7.49 2.53
C LEU A 24 -0.31 -7.08 3.27
N MET A 25 -0.52 -7.60 4.47
CA MET A 25 -1.66 -7.22 5.32
C MET A 25 -1.63 -5.73 5.67
N TRP A 26 -0.46 -5.20 6.04
CA TRP A 26 -0.29 -3.78 6.30
C TRP A 26 -0.60 -2.92 5.07
N ALA A 27 -0.05 -3.29 3.91
CA ALA A 27 -0.28 -2.59 2.66
C ALA A 27 -1.76 -2.61 2.24
N ALA A 28 -2.48 -3.71 2.48
CA ALA A 28 -3.91 -3.80 2.22
C ALA A 28 -4.73 -2.85 3.11
N VAL A 29 -4.40 -2.78 4.41
CA VAL A 29 -5.04 -1.83 5.33
C VAL A 29 -4.73 -0.39 4.92
N ASP A 30 -3.48 -0.09 4.56
CA ASP A 30 -3.06 1.25 4.16
C ASP A 30 -3.77 1.70 2.86
N LEU A 31 -3.79 0.82 1.86
CA LEU A 31 -4.47 1.05 0.58
C LEU A 31 -5.97 1.27 0.75
N SER A 32 -6.64 0.46 1.59
CA SER A 32 -8.07 0.63 1.87
C SER A 32 -8.34 1.95 2.61
N SER A 33 -7.49 2.33 3.56
CA SER A 33 -7.61 3.61 4.27
C SER A 33 -7.43 4.81 3.34
N ALA A 34 -6.45 4.77 2.43
CA ALA A 34 -6.22 5.81 1.43
C ALA A 34 -7.40 5.91 0.44
N SER A 35 -7.93 4.76 0.01
CA SER A 35 -9.10 4.68 -0.88
C SER A 35 -10.34 5.29 -0.23
N ILE A 36 -10.60 4.99 1.04
CA ILE A 36 -11.69 5.60 1.81
C ILE A 36 -11.47 7.11 1.97
N GLY A 37 -10.23 7.53 2.20
CA GLY A 37 -9.86 8.95 2.22
C GLY A 37 -10.20 9.67 0.91
N PHE A 38 -10.02 9.01 -0.24
CA PHE A 38 -10.38 9.58 -1.54
C PHE A 38 -11.88 9.73 -1.73
N ILE A 39 -12.66 8.77 -1.24
CA ILE A 39 -14.13 8.81 -1.29
C ILE A 39 -14.67 9.91 -0.36
N ASN A 40 -14.05 10.09 0.80
CA ASN A 40 -14.47 11.05 1.82
C ASN A 40 -13.85 12.45 1.65
N LEU A 41 -12.95 12.63 0.68
CA LEU A 41 -12.48 13.94 0.25
C LEU A 41 -13.65 14.65 -0.44
N LYS A 42 -14.57 15.21 0.36
CA LYS A 42 -15.52 16.20 -0.11
C LYS A 42 -14.68 17.30 -0.75
N ALA A 43 -14.80 17.45 -2.08
CA ALA A 43 -14.36 18.67 -2.73
C ALA A 43 -14.93 19.83 -1.90
N PRO A 44 -14.10 20.82 -1.48
CA PRO A 44 -14.62 21.97 -0.77
C PRO A 44 -15.80 22.48 -1.59
N ALA A 45 -16.96 22.62 -0.95
CA ALA A 45 -18.17 23.05 -1.62
C ALA A 45 -17.80 24.31 -2.40
N SER A 46 -17.74 24.17 -3.72
CA SER A 46 -17.66 25.28 -4.65
C SER A 46 -18.99 26.00 -4.51
N GLU A 47 -19.12 26.82 -3.47
CA GLU A 47 -20.14 27.84 -3.44
C GLU A 47 -19.91 28.70 -4.69
N ASN A 48 -20.82 28.49 -5.64
CA ASN A 48 -20.91 29.19 -6.90
C ASN A 48 -20.77 30.69 -6.68
N ILE A 49 -19.60 31.25 -6.95
CA ILE A 49 -19.47 32.67 -7.20
C ILE A 49 -18.79 32.77 -8.57
N ALA A 50 -19.63 32.94 -9.59
CA ALA A 50 -19.18 33.30 -10.92
C ALA A 50 -18.25 34.52 -10.80
N PRO A 51 -17.09 34.52 -11.48
CA PRO A 51 -16.16 35.63 -11.39
C PRO A 51 -16.76 36.80 -12.18
N THR A 52 -17.35 37.76 -11.47
CA THR A 52 -17.48 39.12 -12.01
C THR A 52 -16.06 39.68 -12.05
N GLU A 53 -15.59 40.00 -13.25
CA GLU A 53 -14.34 40.72 -13.47
C GLU A 53 -14.32 41.95 -12.53
N GLU A 54 -13.20 42.21 -11.85
CA GLU A 54 -12.91 43.34 -10.94
C GLU A 54 -12.81 43.13 -9.41
N MET A 55 -12.64 41.91 -8.88
CA MET A 55 -12.16 41.77 -7.48
C MET A 55 -10.87 40.96 -7.36
N PRO A 56 -9.88 41.42 -6.56
CA PRO A 56 -8.72 40.60 -6.23
C PRO A 56 -9.22 39.34 -5.52
N ILE A 57 -8.79 38.18 -6.01
CA ILE A 57 -9.12 36.89 -5.40
C ILE A 57 -8.75 36.98 -3.90
N PRO A 58 -9.69 36.79 -2.96
CA PRO A 58 -9.37 36.78 -1.55
C PRO A 58 -8.30 35.71 -1.29
N VAL A 59 -7.17 36.10 -0.68
CA VAL A 59 -6.03 35.21 -0.38
C VAL A 59 -6.49 33.92 0.31
N GLU A 60 -7.52 34.01 1.15
CA GLU A 60 -8.20 32.91 1.84
C GLU A 60 -8.75 31.79 0.94
N LYS A 61 -9.25 32.13 -0.26
CA LYS A 61 -9.73 31.12 -1.22
C LYS A 61 -8.57 30.39 -1.88
N GLY A 62 -7.48 31.10 -2.19
CA GLY A 62 -6.26 30.51 -2.72
C GLY A 62 -5.71 29.43 -1.79
N ASP A 63 -5.56 29.76 -0.51
CA ASP A 63 -4.98 28.85 0.49
C ASP A 63 -5.79 27.56 0.69
N GLN A 64 -7.12 27.62 0.65
CA GLN A 64 -7.97 26.42 0.72
C GLN A 64 -7.88 25.53 -0.53
N PHE A 65 -7.74 26.12 -1.73
CA PHE A 65 -7.53 25.35 -2.97
C PHE A 65 -6.15 24.69 -2.99
N PHE A 66 -5.11 25.38 -2.51
CA PHE A 66 -3.77 24.81 -2.37
C PHE A 66 -3.77 23.65 -1.36
N ASP A 67 -4.39 23.81 -0.19
CA ASP A 67 -4.45 22.75 0.82
C ASP A 67 -5.21 21.50 0.30
N SER A 68 -6.34 21.68 -0.38
CA SER A 68 -7.08 20.56 -0.99
C SER A 68 -6.26 19.85 -2.09
N TYR A 69 -5.54 20.60 -2.92
CA TYR A 69 -4.65 20.04 -3.94
C TYR A 69 -3.53 19.19 -3.30
N TYR A 70 -2.86 19.71 -2.26
CA TYR A 70 -1.80 18.99 -1.57
C TYR A 70 -2.31 17.77 -0.82
N GLN A 71 -3.45 17.85 -0.15
CA GLN A 71 -4.08 16.70 0.51
C GLN A 71 -4.42 15.59 -0.50
N LYS A 72 -4.99 15.94 -1.65
CA LYS A 72 -5.29 14.98 -2.72
C LYS A 72 -4.01 14.35 -3.28
N LYS A 73 -2.95 15.14 -3.47
CA LYS A 73 -1.66 14.67 -3.96
C LYS A 73 -0.99 13.71 -2.96
N MET A 74 -0.91 14.08 -1.68
CA MET A 74 -0.35 13.23 -0.62
C MET A 74 -1.10 11.91 -0.49
N LEU A 75 -2.43 11.95 -0.59
CA LEU A 75 -3.25 10.74 -0.54
C LEU A 75 -3.01 9.84 -1.76
N GLY A 76 -2.78 10.45 -2.93
CA GLY A 76 -2.43 9.74 -4.17
C GLY A 76 -1.08 9.06 -4.08
N ASP A 77 -0.06 9.79 -3.63
CA ASP A 77 1.28 9.24 -3.45
C ASP A 77 1.26 8.06 -2.45
N ARG A 78 0.53 8.21 -1.33
CA ARG A 78 0.34 7.13 -0.35
C ARG A 78 -0.41 5.92 -0.92
N PHE A 79 -1.43 6.15 -1.75
CA PHE A 79 -2.17 5.08 -2.42
C PHE A 79 -1.27 4.29 -3.38
N TRP A 80 -0.51 4.99 -4.24
CA TRP A 80 0.39 4.34 -5.19
C TRP A 80 1.55 3.60 -4.52
N ASP A 81 2.12 4.17 -3.47
CA ASP A 81 3.14 3.51 -2.65
C ASP A 81 2.58 2.25 -1.98
N SER A 82 1.38 2.33 -1.40
CA SER A 82 0.70 1.16 -0.81
C SER A 82 0.39 0.08 -1.85
N LEU A 83 -0.03 0.47 -3.05
CA LEU A 83 -0.28 -0.45 -4.15
C LEU A 83 1.00 -1.16 -4.59
N ALA A 84 2.10 -0.42 -4.74
CA ALA A 84 3.40 -1.00 -5.09
C ALA A 84 3.86 -2.00 -4.02
N ARG A 85 3.72 -1.67 -2.72
CA ARG A 85 4.02 -2.60 -1.62
C ARG A 85 3.17 -3.85 -1.67
N LEU A 86 1.88 -3.73 -1.97
CA LEU A 86 0.97 -4.88 -2.10
C LEU A 86 1.41 -5.80 -3.24
N LEU A 87 1.75 -5.25 -4.40
CA LEU A 87 2.23 -6.03 -5.55
C LEU A 87 3.55 -6.74 -5.26
N VAL A 88 4.55 -6.03 -4.76
CA VAL A 88 5.88 -6.60 -4.47
C VAL A 88 5.80 -7.65 -3.37
N SER A 89 5.09 -7.38 -2.27
CA SER A 89 4.91 -8.34 -1.18
C SER A 89 4.16 -9.58 -1.64
N SER A 90 3.16 -9.45 -2.52
CA SER A 90 2.43 -10.59 -3.10
C SER A 90 3.34 -11.48 -3.94
N ILE A 91 4.21 -10.89 -4.77
CA ILE A 91 5.17 -11.64 -5.59
C ILE A 91 6.17 -12.40 -4.70
N ILE A 92 6.75 -11.73 -3.70
CA ILE A 92 7.71 -12.33 -2.77
C ILE A 92 7.05 -13.46 -1.98
N PHE A 93 5.85 -13.21 -1.44
CA PHE A 93 5.10 -14.21 -0.69
C PHE A 93 4.76 -15.43 -1.55
N GLY A 94 4.26 -15.19 -2.78
CA GLY A 94 3.95 -16.26 -3.73
C GLY A 94 5.17 -17.11 -4.07
N TYR A 95 6.30 -16.48 -4.36
CA TYR A 95 7.57 -17.17 -4.63
C TYR A 95 8.03 -18.00 -3.44
N CYS A 96 8.07 -17.42 -2.24
CA CYS A 96 8.53 -18.13 -1.05
C CYS A 96 7.60 -19.30 -0.70
N ARG A 97 6.28 -19.11 -0.82
CA ARG A 97 5.30 -20.18 -0.59
C ARG A 97 5.43 -21.30 -1.60
N PHE A 98 5.65 -20.98 -2.87
CA PHE A 98 5.92 -21.99 -3.91
C PHE A 98 7.19 -22.79 -3.61
N THR A 99 8.28 -22.11 -3.24
CA THR A 99 9.55 -22.75 -2.91
C THR A 99 9.44 -23.65 -1.68
N VAL A 100 8.77 -23.22 -0.61
CA VAL A 100 8.51 -24.05 0.58
C VAL A 100 7.73 -25.31 0.21
N ASN A 101 6.67 -25.18 -0.58
CA ASN A 101 5.86 -26.33 -1.00
C ASN A 101 6.69 -27.35 -1.80
N ASN A 102 7.66 -26.90 -2.60
CA ASN A 102 8.54 -27.81 -3.33
C ASN A 102 9.54 -28.50 -2.41
N LEU A 103 10.15 -27.76 -1.47
CA LEU A 103 11.05 -28.33 -0.46
C LEU A 103 10.34 -29.37 0.42
N GLU A 104 9.07 -29.15 0.75
CA GLU A 104 8.24 -30.11 1.49
C GLU A 104 7.97 -31.38 0.68
N LYS A 105 7.68 -31.25 -0.62
CA LYS A 105 7.48 -32.40 -1.51
C LYS A 105 8.76 -33.21 -1.69
N GLU A 106 9.92 -32.56 -1.77
CA GLU A 106 11.22 -33.24 -1.87
C GLU A 106 11.55 -33.99 -0.56
N THR A 107 11.31 -33.36 0.60
CA THR A 107 11.54 -33.98 1.91
C THR A 107 10.64 -35.19 2.15
N SER A 108 9.40 -35.17 1.61
CA SER A 108 8.43 -36.26 1.78
C SER A 108 8.69 -37.48 0.88
N ARG A 109 9.60 -37.37 -0.10
CA ARG A 109 9.94 -38.43 -1.06
C ARG A 109 11.21 -39.20 -0.68
N VAL A 110 11.95 -38.73 0.33
CA VAL A 110 13.13 -39.37 0.93
C VAL A 110 12.69 -40.13 2.17
#